data_AF-A0A5S9MHX9-F1
#
_entry.id   AF-A0A5S9MHX9-F1
#
_cell.length_a   1.000
_cell.length_b   1.000
_cell.length_c   1.000
_cell.angle_alpha   90.00
_cell.angle_beta   90.00
_cell.angle_gamma   90.00
#
_symmetry.space_group_name_H-M   'P 1'
#
loop_
_entity.id
_entity.type
_entity.pdbx_description
1 polymer ?
#
loop_
_entity_poly.entity_id
_entity_poly.type
_entity_poly.pdbx_seq_one_letter_code
_entity_poly.pdbx_strand_id
1 'polypeptide(L)' 'MSVAAASIIARYAFLIEMDKLSQAAGFDIPKGAGPHVDKAAAKLIKLHGEDALRQFTKLHFANTQKAKKKML' A
#
# COMPACT_ATOMS: atom_id res chain seq x y z
N MET A 1 -0.14 26.70 -16.36
CA MET A 1 0.97 25.74 -16.18
C MET A 1 1.14 25.26 -14.73
N SER A 2 0.69 26.01 -13.71
CA SER A 2 0.88 25.65 -12.30
C SER A 2 0.25 24.31 -11.86
N VAL A 3 -0.91 23.93 -12.41
CA VAL A 3 -1.59 22.65 -12.07
C VAL A 3 -0.78 21.43 -12.55
N ALA A 4 -0.21 21.49 -13.75
CA ALA A 4 0.62 20.40 -14.28
C ALA A 4 1.90 20.24 -13.46
N ALA A 5 2.57 21.34 -13.11
CA ALA A 5 3.74 21.33 -12.25
C ALA A 5 3.43 20.73 -10.86
N ALA A 6 2.33 21.15 -10.24
CA ALA A 6 1.89 20.58 -8.96
C ALA A 6 1.60 19.07 -9.06
N SER A 7 0.96 18.61 -10.15
CA SER A 7 0.68 17.19 -10.37
C SER A 7 1.96 16.36 -10.49
N ILE A 8 2.99 16.87 -11.17
CA ILE A 8 4.29 16.21 -11.29
C ILE A 8 4.96 16.09 -9.92
N ILE A 9 5.01 17.18 -9.15
CA ILE A 9 5.60 17.19 -7.80
C ILE A 9 4.89 16.18 -6.89
N ALA A 10 3.56 16.15 -6.90
CA ALA A 10 2.78 15.20 -6.10
C ALA A 10 3.05 13.74 -6.48
N ARG A 11 3.16 13.43 -7.78
CA ARG A 11 3.48 12.08 -8.25
C ARG A 11 4.90 11.67 -7.86
N TYR A 12 5.86 12.58 -7.94
CA TYR A 12 7.24 12.33 -7.51
C TYR A 12 7.31 12.05 -6.01
N ALA A 13 6.67 12.88 -5.19
CA ALA A 13 6.58 12.67 -3.74
C ALA A 13 5.90 11.33 -3.40
N PHE A 14 4.83 10.98 -4.12
CA PHE A 14 4.15 9.69 -3.96
C PHE A 14 5.08 8.50 -4.22
N LEU A 15 5.94 8.56 -5.25
CA LEU A 15 6.90 7.48 -5.53
C LEU A 15 7.91 7.31 -4.39
N ILE A 16 8.47 8.41 -3.88
CA ILE A 16 9.41 8.39 -2.74
C ILE A 16 8.77 7.74 -1.51
N GLU A 17 7.54 8.11 -1.17
CA GLU A 17 6.86 7.54 0.00
C GLU A 17 6.49 6.06 -0.21
N MET A 18 6.16 5.65 -1.44
CA MET A 18 5.95 4.23 -1.75
C MET A 18 7.24 3.41 -1.60
N ASP A 19 8.39 3.97 -1.95
CA ASP A 19 9.69 3.30 -1.76
C ASP A 19 10.01 3.14 -0.27
N LYS A 20 9.77 4.18 0.54
CA LYS A 20 9.92 4.11 2.01
C LYS A 20 8.99 3.07 2.64
N LEU A 21 7.73 3.02 2.23
CA LEU A 21 6.78 2.00 2.68
C LEU A 21 7.25 0.59 2.28
N SER A 22 7.80 0.42 1.08
CA SER A 22 8.32 -0.87 0.63
C SER A 22 9.54 -1.32 1.45
N GLN A 23 10.44 -0.39 1.78
CA GLN A 23 11.56 -0.65 2.68
C GLN A 23 11.09 -1.06 4.08
N ALA A 24 10.14 -0.30 4.66
CA ALA A 24 9.59 -0.60 5.99
C ALA A 24 8.82 -1.94 6.03
N ALA A 25 8.14 -2.30 4.95
CA ALA A 25 7.44 -3.58 4.84
C ALA A 25 8.38 -4.77 4.60
N GLY A 26 9.59 -4.52 4.08
CA GLY A 26 10.56 -5.55 3.69
C GLY A 26 10.24 -6.22 2.34
N PHE A 27 9.37 -5.62 1.52
CA PHE A 27 9.06 -6.06 0.16
C PHE A 27 8.37 -4.93 -0.63
N ASP A 28 8.37 -5.04 -1.96
CA ASP A 28 7.71 -4.06 -2.83
C ASP A 28 6.20 -3.98 -2.58
N ILE A 29 5.72 -2.79 -2.20
CA ILE A 29 4.29 -2.52 -2.08
C ILE A 29 3.73 -2.14 -3.45
N PRO A 30 2.82 -2.95 -4.02
CA PRO A 30 2.22 -2.63 -5.30
C PRO A 30 1.28 -1.43 -5.21
N LYS A 31 1.25 -0.64 -6.29
CA LYS A 31 0.32 0.48 -6.47
C LYS A 31 -1.04 0.01 -6.99
N GLY A 32 -2.09 0.79 -6.72
CA GLY A 32 -3.47 0.53 -7.15
C GLY A 32 -4.32 -0.16 -6.08
N ALA A 33 -5.35 -0.90 -6.52
CA ALA A 33 -6.28 -1.59 -5.62
C ALA A 33 -6.76 -2.96 -6.17
N GLY A 34 -5.99 -3.56 -7.08
CA GLY A 34 -6.31 -4.85 -7.71
C GLY A 34 -5.98 -6.07 -6.85
N PRO A 35 -6.17 -7.30 -7.38
CA PRO A 35 -5.93 -8.54 -6.65
C PRO A 35 -4.49 -8.72 -6.14
N HIS A 36 -3.51 -8.11 -6.82
CA HIS A 36 -2.11 -8.09 -6.40
C HIS A 36 -1.89 -7.29 -5.11
N VAL A 37 -2.70 -6.26 -4.87
CA VAL A 37 -2.70 -5.49 -3.61
C VAL A 37 -3.31 -6.30 -2.47
N ASP A 38 -4.36 -7.08 -2.73
CA ASP A 38 -4.94 -7.99 -1.73
C ASP A 38 -3.89 -9.01 -1.24
N LYS A 39 -3.09 -9.56 -2.18
CA LYS A 39 -2.00 -10.49 -1.86
C LYS A 39 -0.89 -9.82 -1.05
N ALA A 40 -0.50 -8.59 -1.42
CA ALA A 40 0.51 -7.82 -0.69
C ALA A 40 0.03 -7.48 0.73
N ALA A 41 -1.22 -7.05 0.89
CA ALA A 41 -1.80 -6.79 2.21
C ALA A 41 -1.88 -8.08 3.05
N ALA A 42 -2.27 -9.22 2.47
CA ALA A 42 -2.25 -10.50 3.20
C ALA A 42 -0.83 -10.90 3.63
N LYS A 43 0.18 -10.67 2.78
CA LYS A 43 1.60 -10.85 3.13
C LYS A 43 2.02 -9.93 4.28
N LEU A 44 1.58 -8.67 4.25
CA LEU A 44 1.89 -7.68 5.28
C LEU A 44 1.35 -8.11 6.65
N ILE A 45 0.11 -8.62 6.70
CA ILE A 45 -0.46 -9.16 7.93
C ILE A 45 0.33 -10.38 8.42
N LYS A 46 0.78 -11.28 7.52
CA LYS A 46 1.55 -12.47 7.88
C LYS A 46 2.92 -12.13 8.48
N LEU A 47 3.56 -11.05 8.01
CA LEU A 47 4.91 -10.67 8.45
C LEU A 47 4.89 -9.76 9.68
N HIS A 48 3.94 -8.82 9.75
CA HIS A 48 3.96 -7.72 10.72
C HIS A 48 2.71 -7.66 11.62
N GLY A 49 1.77 -8.61 11.46
CA GLY A 49 0.50 -8.62 12.17
C GLY A 49 -0.56 -7.72 11.53
N GLU A 50 -1.81 -7.86 11.98
CA GLU A 50 -2.96 -7.18 11.35
C GLU A 50 -2.94 -5.66 11.58
N ASP A 51 -2.47 -5.23 12.76
CA ASP A 51 -2.36 -3.81 13.10
C ASP A 51 -1.40 -3.05 12.18
N ALA A 52 -0.45 -3.73 11.53
CA ALA A 52 0.43 -3.11 10.55
C ALA A 52 -0.37 -2.48 9.40
N LEU A 53 -1.54 -3.03 9.03
CA LEU A 53 -2.40 -2.43 8.00
C LEU A 53 -2.77 -0.96 8.28
N ARG A 54 -2.80 -0.53 9.56
CA ARG A 54 -3.06 0.86 9.95
C ARG A 54 -1.99 1.83 9.47
N GLN A 55 -0.75 1.36 9.34
CA GLN A 55 0.39 2.16 8.89
C GLN A 55 0.58 2.10 7.38
N PHE A 56 0.24 0.99 6.73
CA PHE A 56 0.54 0.76 5.32
C PHE A 56 -0.66 0.93 4.36
N THR A 57 -1.89 0.97 4.86
CA THR A 57 -3.08 0.88 4.01
C THR A 57 -4.18 1.86 4.39
N LYS A 58 -5.12 2.08 3.45
CA LYS A 58 -6.40 2.74 3.74
C LYS A 58 -7.41 1.69 4.18
N LEU A 59 -7.63 1.58 5.49
CA LEU A 59 -8.39 0.47 6.08
C LEU A 59 -9.82 0.28 5.56
N HIS A 60 -10.49 1.36 5.14
CA HIS A 60 -11.87 1.33 4.64
C HIS A 60 -12.01 0.76 3.22
N PHE A 61 -10.91 0.43 2.54
CA PHE A 61 -10.97 -0.20 1.23
C PHE A 61 -11.37 -1.67 1.35
N ALA A 62 -12.10 -2.18 0.35
CA ALA A 62 -12.50 -3.58 0.30
C ALA A 62 -11.30 -4.56 0.33
N ASN A 63 -10.12 -4.09 -0.10
CA ASN A 63 -8.86 -4.85 -0.06
C ASN A 63 -8.52 -5.35 1.34
N THR A 64 -8.80 -4.58 2.39
CA THR A 64 -8.56 -4.98 3.78
C THR A 64 -9.28 -6.29 4.11
N GLN A 65 -10.57 -6.37 3.80
CA GLN A 65 -11.36 -7.58 4.06
C GLN A 65 -10.95 -8.75 3.17
N LYS A 66 -10.61 -8.47 1.90
CA LYS A 66 -10.10 -9.50 0.97
C LYS A 66 -8.76 -10.07 1.43
N ALA A 67 -7.88 -9.24 1.99
CA ALA A 67 -6.59 -9.65 2.54
C ALA A 67 -6.77 -10.58 3.74
N LYS A 68 -7.60 -10.21 4.72
CA LYS A 68 -7.92 -11.07 5.88
C LYS A 68 -8.47 -12.43 5.45
N LYS A 69 -9.39 -12.45 4.46
CA LYS A 69 -9.94 -13.71 3.93
C LYS A 69 -8.90 -14.60 3.24
N LYS A 70 -7.84 -14.03 2.66
CA LYS A 70 -6.74 -14.76 1.98
C LYS A 70 -5.64 -15.24 2.93
N MET A 71 -5.74 -14.91 4.22
CA MET A 71 -4.82 -15.42 5.24
C MET A 71 -5.18 -16.83 5.69
N LEU A 72 -6.49 -17.14 5.70
CA LEU A 72 -7.04 -18.49 5.83
C LEU A 72 -6.69 -19.30 4.58
#